data_AF-A0A940JVI7-F1
#
_entry.id   AF-A0A940JVI7-F1
#
_cell.length_a   1.000
_cell.length_b   1.000
_cell.length_c   1.000
_cell.angle_alpha   90.00
_cell.angle_beta   90.00
_cell.angle_gamma   90.00
#
_symmetry.space_group_name_H-M   'P 1'
#
loop_
_entity.id
_entity.type
_entity.pdbx_description
1 polymer ?
#
loop_
_entity_poly.entity_id
_entity_poly.type
_entity_poly.pdbx_seq_one_letter_code
_entity_poly.pdbx_strand_id
1 'polypeptide(L)'
;MGAGHLLACFFGGAFLINALPHLVAGTMGRAFQSPFASPPGKGLSSATVNVVWGCANLVMFYWLTFKAAAIDPDRVGDVVVFGLGVLVLGAFLARCFGPLHGGDLRERP
;
A
#
# COMPACT_ATOMS: atom_id res chain seq x y z
N MET A 1 -25.33 0.15 -2.57
CA MET A 1 -24.06 0.62 -1.97
C MET A 1 -23.86 2.06 -2.35
N GLY A 2 -23.53 2.94 -1.40
CA GLY A 2 -23.18 4.33 -1.74
C GLY A 2 -21.77 4.42 -2.34
N ALA A 3 -21.51 5.45 -3.14
CA ALA A 3 -20.17 5.68 -3.71
C ALA A 3 -19.08 5.79 -2.63
N GLY A 4 -19.38 6.45 -1.51
CA GLY A 4 -18.44 6.58 -0.38
C GLY A 4 -18.06 5.24 0.27
N HIS A 5 -19.00 4.29 0.33
CA HIS A 5 -18.74 2.93 0.82
C HIS A 5 -17.73 2.19 -0.06
N LEU A 6 -17.97 2.21 -1.39
CA LEU A 6 -17.08 1.56 -2.35
C LEU A 6 -15.69 2.20 -2.36
N LEU A 7 -15.61 3.53 -2.25
CA LEU A 7 -14.33 4.23 -2.11
C LEU A 7 -13.59 3.80 -0.83
N ALA A 8 -14.29 3.69 0.30
CA ALA A 8 -13.70 3.22 1.54
C ALA A 8 -13.19 1.77 1.42
N CYS A 9 -13.94 0.86 0.78
CA CYS A 9 -13.49 -0.50 0.49
C CYS A 9 -12.20 -0.49 -0.35
N PHE A 10 -12.19 0.24 -1.47
CA PHE A 10 -11.05 0.31 -2.37
C PHE A 10 -9.80 0.85 -1.67
N PHE A 11 -9.92 1.98 -0.97
CA PHE A 11 -8.79 2.56 -0.27
C PHE A 11 -8.35 1.72 0.93
N GLY A 12 -9.26 0.99 1.60
CA GLY A 12 -8.87 0.00 2.61
C GLY A 12 -7.84 -0.99 2.06
N GLY A 13 -8.12 -1.58 0.89
CA GLY A 13 -7.20 -2.50 0.22
C GLY A 13 -5.89 -1.82 -0.21
N ALA A 14 -5.99 -0.60 -0.74
CA ALA A 14 -4.84 0.20 -1.14
C ALA A 14 -3.89 0.50 0.04
N PHE A 15 -4.41 0.96 1.18
CA PHE A 15 -3.61 1.21 2.37
C PHE A 15 -2.98 -0.06 2.94
N LEU A 16 -3.67 -1.21 2.86
CA LEU A 16 -3.11 -2.50 3.28
C LEU A 16 -1.87 -2.87 2.45
N ILE A 17 -1.98 -2.85 1.13
CA ILE A 17 -0.86 -3.23 0.26
C ILE A 17 0.30 -2.23 0.34
N ASN A 18 0.01 -0.94 0.59
CA ASN A 18 1.04 0.07 0.81
C ASN A 18 1.83 -0.17 2.11
N ALA A 19 1.18 -0.68 3.16
CA ALA A 19 1.86 -0.94 4.44
C ALA A 19 2.96 -2.02 4.33
N LEU A 20 2.76 -3.03 3.48
CA LEU A 20 3.63 -4.20 3.41
C LEU A 20 5.11 -3.90 3.11
N PRO A 21 5.49 -3.23 2.00
CA PRO A 21 6.90 -3.00 1.70
C PRO A 21 7.61 -2.20 2.80
N HIS A 22 6.92 -1.22 3.38
CA HIS A 22 7.46 -0.37 4.45
C HIS A 22 7.64 -1.14 5.77
N LEU A 23 6.63 -1.89 6.21
CA LEU A 23 6.75 -2.69 7.42
C LEU A 23 7.78 -3.81 7.29
N VAL A 24 7.77 -4.54 6.17
CA VAL A 24 8.71 -5.65 5.96
C VAL A 24 10.14 -5.14 5.90
N ALA A 25 10.43 -4.10 5.11
CA ALA A 25 11.78 -3.53 5.08
C ALA A 25 12.19 -2.97 6.45
N GLY A 26 11.32 -2.17 7.07
CA GLY A 26 11.60 -1.51 8.34
C GLY A 26 11.85 -2.50 9.50
N THR A 27 11.01 -3.53 9.65
CA THR A 27 11.16 -4.55 10.71
C THR A 27 12.36 -5.47 10.48
N MET A 28 12.82 -5.61 9.23
CA MET A 28 14.07 -6.27 8.91
C MET A 28 15.30 -5.35 9.04
N GLY A 29 15.15 -4.14 9.58
CA GLY A 29 16.23 -3.18 9.77
C GLY A 29 16.76 -2.54 8.48
N ARG A 30 16.03 -2.65 7.37
CA ARG A 30 16.44 -2.11 6.07
C ARG A 30 15.82 -0.75 5.80
N ALA A 31 16.60 0.12 5.17
CA ALA A 31 16.09 1.34 4.56
C ALA A 31 15.25 1.00 3.32
N PHE A 32 14.22 1.80 3.05
CA PHE A 32 13.33 1.61 1.89
C PHE A 32 12.77 2.95 1.42
N GLN A 33 12.32 2.99 0.17
CA GLN A 33 11.74 4.20 -0.43
C GLN A 33 10.49 4.64 0.31
N SER A 34 10.33 5.93 0.53
CA SER A 34 9.14 6.49 1.19
C SER A 34 8.84 7.90 0.68
N PRO A 35 7.63 8.45 0.91
CA PRO A 35 7.32 9.84 0.55
C PRO A 35 8.16 10.87 1.33
N PHE A 36 8.81 10.46 2.43
CA PHE A 36 9.64 11.31 3.27
C PHE A 36 11.12 11.31 2.88
N ALA A 37 11.50 10.49 1.89
CA ALA A 37 12.88 10.45 1.40
C ALA A 37 13.18 11.62 0.45
N SER A 38 14.47 11.82 0.16
CA SER A 38 14.93 12.78 -0.86
C SER A 38 15.70 12.03 -1.96
N PRO A 39 15.22 12.00 -3.22
CA PRO A 39 13.93 12.52 -3.69
C PRO A 39 12.72 11.68 -3.20
N PRO A 40 11.52 12.29 -3.00
CA PRO A 40 10.34 11.58 -2.51
C PRO A 40 9.98 10.36 -3.36
N GLY A 41 9.68 9.23 -2.70
CA GLY A 41 9.30 7.97 -3.35
C GLY A 41 10.44 7.26 -4.11
N LYS A 42 11.65 7.81 -4.09
CA LYS A 42 12.82 7.28 -4.82
C LYS A 42 14.06 7.10 -3.94
N GLY A 43 14.38 8.11 -3.13
CA GLY A 43 15.43 8.03 -2.13
C GLY A 43 15.05 7.09 -1.00
N LEU A 44 16.00 6.80 -0.11
CA LEU A 44 15.79 5.89 1.01
C LEU A 44 15.42 6.65 2.29
N SER A 45 14.43 6.15 3.01
CA SER A 45 14.17 6.50 4.41
C SER A 45 14.67 5.40 5.34
N SER A 46 15.00 5.75 6.58
CA SER A 46 15.50 4.80 7.56
C SER A 46 14.49 3.69 7.87
N ALA A 47 14.97 2.60 8.48
CA ALA A 47 14.13 1.48 8.92
C ALA A 47 13.00 1.96 9.85
N THR A 48 13.31 2.80 10.85
CA THR A 48 12.32 3.36 11.78
C THR A 48 11.26 4.19 11.07
N VAL A 49 11.65 5.03 10.11
CA VAL A 49 10.67 5.82 9.33
C VAL A 49 9.74 4.90 8.53
N ASN A 50 10.26 3.83 7.95
CA ASN A 50 9.45 2.85 7.24
C ASN A 50 8.52 2.06 8.17
N VAL A 51 8.95 1.71 9.39
CA VAL A 51 8.04 1.11 10.39
C VAL A 51 6.90 2.06 10.73
N VAL A 52 7.21 3.31 11.08
CA VAL A 52 6.19 4.32 11.44
C VAL A 52 5.22 4.56 10.29
N TRP A 53 5.75 4.70 9.07
CA TRP A 53 4.93 4.92 7.88
C TRP A 53 4.06 3.71 7.55
N GLY A 54 4.60 2.50 7.63
CA GLY A 54 3.84 1.26 7.47
C GLY A 54 2.71 1.13 8.49
N CYS A 55 2.97 1.46 9.76
CA CYS A 55 1.94 1.48 10.81
C CYS A 55 0.86 2.53 10.54
N ALA A 56 1.21 3.74 10.07
CA ALA A 56 0.24 4.76 9.68
C ALA A 56 -0.71 4.25 8.58
N ASN A 57 -0.18 3.51 7.60
CA ASN A 57 -0.99 2.86 6.57
C ASN A 57 -1.91 1.78 7.15
N LEU A 58 -1.44 0.97 8.10
CA LEU A 58 -2.30 -0.02 8.77
C LEU A 58 -3.43 0.61 9.58
N VAL A 59 -3.18 1.74 10.24
CA VAL A 59 -4.24 2.50 10.95
C VAL A 59 -5.31 2.97 9.96
N MET A 60 -4.89 3.49 8.81
CA MET A 60 -5.83 3.90 7.75
C MET A 60 -6.58 2.72 7.16
N PHE A 61 -5.90 1.61 6.89
CA PHE A 61 -6.53 0.36 6.46
C PHE A 61 -7.61 -0.09 7.46
N TYR A 62 -7.28 -0.14 8.76
CA TYR A 62 -8.21 -0.54 9.80
C TYR A 62 -9.44 0.37 9.84
N TRP A 63 -9.22 1.68 9.86
CA TRP A 63 -10.31 2.65 9.92
C TRP A 63 -11.21 2.56 8.69
N LEU A 64 -10.64 2.52 7.49
CA LEU A 64 -11.41 2.44 6.24
C LEU A 64 -12.20 1.13 6.15
N THR A 65 -11.57 0.01 6.51
CA THR A 65 -12.16 -1.33 6.36
C THR A 65 -13.22 -1.62 7.40
N PHE A 66 -12.91 -1.40 8.68
CA PHE A 66 -13.76 -1.84 9.79
C PHE A 66 -14.66 -0.73 10.35
N LYS A 67 -14.33 0.54 10.13
CA LYS A 67 -15.09 1.68 10.69
C LYS A 67 -15.87 2.45 9.63
N ALA A 68 -15.25 2.79 8.50
CA ALA A 68 -15.87 3.62 7.46
C ALA A 68 -16.74 2.78 6.50
N ALA A 69 -16.17 1.72 5.92
CA ALA A 69 -16.91 0.80 5.06
C ALA A 69 -17.69 -0.24 5.87
N ALA A 70 -17.13 -0.69 7.00
CA ALA A 70 -17.61 -1.87 7.72
C ALA A 70 -17.83 -3.04 6.76
N ILE A 71 -16.74 -3.45 6.09
CA ILE A 71 -16.74 -4.49 5.06
C ILE A 71 -17.41 -5.74 5.57
N ASP A 72 -18.35 -6.24 4.79
CA ASP A 72 -19.04 -7.51 5.00
C ASP A 72 -18.37 -8.59 4.14
N PRO A 73 -17.68 -9.59 4.72
CA PRO A 73 -17.00 -10.64 3.96
C PRO A 73 -17.95 -11.49 3.10
N ASP A 74 -19.22 -11.61 3.49
CA ASP A 74 -20.23 -12.36 2.72
C ASP A 74 -20.73 -11.54 1.51
N ARG A 75 -20.44 -10.24 1.49
CA ARG A 75 -20.78 -9.35 0.40
C ARG A 75 -19.67 -9.31 -0.63
N VAL A 76 -19.84 -10.11 -1.68
CA VAL A 76 -18.90 -10.20 -2.82
C VAL A 76 -18.47 -8.82 -3.36
N GLY A 77 -19.39 -7.86 -3.46
CA GLY A 77 -19.05 -6.51 -3.93
C GLY A 77 -18.02 -5.79 -3.05
N ASP A 78 -18.07 -5.95 -1.72
CA ASP A 78 -17.11 -5.32 -0.82
C ASP A 78 -15.73 -5.97 -0.97
N VAL A 79 -15.69 -7.30 -1.01
CA VAL A 79 -14.47 -8.09 -1.18
C VAL A 79 -13.81 -7.81 -2.53
N VAL A 80 -14.58 -7.75 -3.62
CA VAL A 80 -14.08 -7.44 -4.95
C VAL A 80 -13.48 -6.04 -4.99
N VAL A 81 -14.18 -5.03 -4.48
CA VAL A 81 -13.69 -3.64 -4.54
C VAL A 81 -12.48 -3.42 -3.64
N PHE A 82 -12.43 -4.05 -2.46
CA PHE A 82 -11.25 -4.10 -1.61
C PHE A 82 -10.06 -4.75 -2.33
N GLY A 83 -10.28 -5.92 -2.94
CA GLY A 83 -9.27 -6.65 -3.70
C GLY A 83 -8.75 -5.87 -4.90
N LEU A 84 -9.61 -5.10 -5.58
CA LEU A 84 -9.19 -4.18 -6.64
C LEU A 84 -8.25 -3.09 -6.12
N GLY A 85 -8.51 -2.56 -4.92
CA GLY A 85 -7.60 -1.61 -4.25
C GLY A 85 -6.21 -2.19 -4.01
N VAL A 86 -6.16 -3.42 -3.48
CA VAL A 86 -4.91 -4.18 -3.30
C VAL A 86 -4.20 -4.38 -4.64
N LEU A 87 -4.91 -4.83 -5.68
CA LEU A 87 -4.34 -5.14 -6.97
C LEU A 87 -3.80 -3.89 -7.68
N VAL A 88 -4.60 -2.83 -7.76
CA VAL A 88 -4.23 -1.61 -8.48
C VAL A 88 -3.04 -0.93 -7.82
N LEU A 89 -3.09 -0.73 -6.49
CA LEU A 89 -1.96 -0.08 -5.81
C LEU A 89 -0.75 -1.00 -5.76
N GLY A 90 -0.91 -2.31 -5.56
CA GLY A 90 0.20 -3.27 -5.62
C GLY A 90 0.92 -3.25 -6.96
N ALA A 91 0.17 -3.25 -8.07
CA ALA A 91 0.74 -3.15 -9.41
C ALA A 91 1.39 -1.77 -9.67
N PHE A 92 0.87 -0.71 -9.06
CA PHE A 92 1.50 0.62 -9.10
C PHE A 92 2.83 0.62 -8.34
N LEU A 93 2.87 0.12 -7.11
CA LEU A 93 4.09 0.03 -6.29
C LEU A 93 5.15 -0.84 -6.98
N ALA A 94 4.76 -1.97 -7.56
CA ALA A 94 5.67 -2.82 -8.33
C ALA A 94 6.32 -2.05 -9.51
N ARG A 95 5.55 -1.23 -10.23
CA ARG A 95 6.09 -0.41 -11.33
C ARG A 95 6.96 0.75 -10.84
N CYS A 96 6.64 1.35 -9.70
CA CYS A 96 7.41 2.47 -9.15
C CYS A 96 8.71 2.02 -8.50
N PHE A 97 8.69 0.90 -7.76
CA PHE A 97 9.85 0.39 -7.04
C PHE A 97 10.67 -0.58 -7.87
N GLY A 98 10.09 -1.28 -8.85
CA GLY A 98 10.81 -2.24 -9.70
C GLY A 98 12.15 -1.71 -10.21
N PRO A 99 12.18 -0.58 -10.94
CA PRO A 99 13.42 -0.02 -11.47
C PRO A 99 14.47 0.33 -10.40
N LEU A 100 14.05 0.53 -9.15
CA LEU A 100 14.93 0.85 -8.02
C LEU A 100 15.50 -0.40 -7.34
N HIS A 101 14.92 -1.57 -7.59
CA HIS A 101 15.31 -2.86 -6.99
C HIS A 101 15.79 -3.87 -8.05
N GLY A 102 16.16 -3.39 -9.24
CA GLY A 102 16.70 -4.23 -10.33
C GLY A 102 15.64 -5.05 -11.09
N GLY A 103 14.35 -4.77 -10.88
CA GLY A 103 13.25 -5.40 -11.61
C GLY A 103 12.71 -4.49 -12.71
N ASP A 104 12.63 -4.97 -13.94
CA ASP A 104 11.94 -4.27 -15.01
C ASP A 104 11.40 -5.24 -16.05
N LEU A 105 10.31 -4.87 -16.71
CA LEU A 105 9.91 -5.46 -18.00
C LEU A 105 10.58 -4.73 -19.17
N ARG A 106 11.65 -3.97 -18.89
CA ARG A 106 12.46 -3.29 -19.89
C ARG A 106 13.94 -3.60 -19.66
N GLU A 107 14.35 -4.78 -20.10
CA GLU A 107 15.57 -4.81 -20.89
C GLU A 107 15.29 -3.99 -22.14
N ARG A 108 15.81 -2.76 -22.20
CA ARG A 108 15.96 -2.08 -23.49
C ARG A 108 17.43 -2.20 -23.89
N PRO A 109 17.70 -2.66 -25.12
CA PRO A 109 19.05 -2.84 -25.65
C PRO A 109 19.83 -1.53 -25.71
#